data_AF-A0A661X3V7-F1
#
_entry.id   AF-A0A661X3V7-F1
#
_cell.length_a   1.000
_cell.length_b   1.000
_cell.length_c   1.000
_cell.angle_alpha   90.00
_cell.angle_beta   90.00
_cell.angle_gamma   90.00
#
_symmetry.space_group_name_H-M   'P 1'
#
loop_
_entity.id
_entity.type
_entity.pdbx_description
1 polymer ?
#
loop_
_entity_poly.entity_id
_entity_poly.type
_entity_poly.pdbx_seq_one_letter_code
_entity_poly.pdbx_strand_id
1 'polypeptide(L)'
;MNLLFILAMIVPLDTFEMASGVRVKGDNLYLSGGFRGGYVIYRIKVPEGAVKFRMSLKMKNLSGSSMGIYLKNWGKMRSTNLPPRITKIDSSFFLWEATDMDEWFSSRPEFLYLKQGESFKFVKDGYIKILLYAGGGFFKRGRFLIKKIDIDFSCIPDTLYKLIKTDTLLGIDGERIYAEAFFRYPSGRNEAQKRALALRGARIIGEKRIQDVFRKAGLPMPENFEVVSTDYRDDGVVVRVSAFLNL
;
A
#
# COMPACT_ATOMS: atom_id res chain seq x y z
N MET A 1 6.90 14.53 15.36
CA MET A 1 7.86 14.54 14.24
C MET A 1 7.44 13.52 13.20
N ASN A 2 7.17 13.94 11.96
CA ASN A 2 6.79 13.01 10.89
C ASN A 2 8.06 12.33 10.32
N LEU A 3 8.18 11.01 10.51
CA LEU A 3 9.33 10.24 10.01
C LEU A 3 9.26 9.96 8.51
N LEU A 4 8.14 10.26 7.88
CA LEU A 4 7.93 9.95 6.47
C LEU A 4 8.35 11.12 5.58
N PHE A 5 9.14 10.83 4.56
CA PHE A 5 9.43 11.77 3.48
C PHE A 5 8.69 11.38 2.20
N ILE A 6 8.49 12.34 1.30
CA ILE A 6 7.83 12.10 0.01
C ILE A 6 8.88 11.91 -1.08
N LEU A 7 8.79 10.80 -1.80
CA LEU A 7 9.53 10.53 -3.03
C LEU A 7 8.56 10.56 -4.22
N ALA A 8 8.69 11.60 -5.04
CA ALA A 8 7.89 11.77 -6.26
C ALA A 8 8.50 10.99 -7.43
N MET A 9 7.66 10.29 -8.19
CA MET A 9 8.05 9.54 -9.38
C MET A 9 7.12 9.85 -10.54
N ILE A 10 7.69 10.10 -11.72
CA ILE A 10 6.94 10.22 -12.97
C ILE A 10 6.91 8.83 -13.63
N VAL A 11 5.73 8.36 -14.00
CA VAL A 11 5.56 7.07 -14.68
C VAL A 11 5.65 7.30 -16.20
N PRO A 12 6.61 6.67 -16.91
CA PRO A 12 6.69 6.77 -18.36
C PRO A 12 5.46 6.16 -19.03
N LEU A 13 4.82 6.93 -19.93
CA LEU A 13 3.53 6.56 -20.52
C LEU A 13 3.59 5.37 -21.49
N ASP A 14 4.78 4.98 -21.93
CA ASP A 14 5.04 3.87 -22.84
C ASP A 14 5.44 2.56 -22.13
N THR A 15 5.60 2.58 -20.80
CA THR A 15 6.03 1.42 -19.99
C THR A 15 4.88 0.60 -19.39
N PHE A 16 3.81 0.37 -20.15
CA PHE A 16 2.66 -0.41 -19.68
C PHE A 16 2.83 -1.93 -19.91
N GLU A 17 2.26 -2.73 -19.00
CA GLU A 17 2.29 -4.20 -19.04
C GLU A 17 1.24 -4.77 -20.00
N MET A 18 0.07 -4.14 -20.07
CA MET A 18 -1.04 -4.58 -20.92
C MET A 18 -1.89 -3.38 -21.34
N ALA A 19 -2.40 -3.40 -22.57
CA ALA A 19 -3.21 -2.32 -23.10
C ALA A 19 -4.27 -2.77 -24.12
N SER A 20 -5.33 -1.97 -24.25
CA SER A 20 -6.35 -2.08 -25.29
C SER A 20 -6.91 -0.70 -25.61
N GLY A 21 -6.98 -0.33 -26.89
CA GLY A 21 -7.49 0.99 -27.29
C GLY A 21 -6.52 2.15 -27.01
N VAL A 22 -5.22 1.85 -26.95
CA VAL A 22 -4.13 2.79 -26.63
C VAL A 22 -3.33 3.14 -27.89
N ARG A 23 -2.91 4.40 -28.01
CA ARG A 23 -1.90 4.86 -28.98
C ARG A 23 -0.97 5.86 -28.31
N VAL A 24 0.34 5.64 -28.36
CA VAL A 24 1.35 6.59 -27.89
C VAL A 24 1.71 7.54 -29.02
N LYS A 25 1.79 8.85 -28.75
CA LYS A 25 2.16 9.91 -29.70
C LYS A 25 3.07 10.93 -29.03
N GLY A 26 4.37 10.84 -29.29
CA GLY A 26 5.37 11.59 -28.53
C GLY A 26 5.22 11.31 -27.04
N ASP A 27 5.22 12.36 -26.22
CA ASP A 27 5.09 12.27 -24.75
C ASP A 27 3.66 12.10 -24.25
N ASN A 28 2.70 11.77 -25.13
CA ASN A 28 1.30 11.63 -24.74
C ASN A 28 0.78 10.23 -25.05
N LEU A 29 -0.11 9.75 -24.19
CA LEU A 29 -0.86 8.51 -24.39
C LEU A 29 -2.32 8.82 -24.68
N TYR A 30 -2.78 8.39 -25.85
CA TYR A 30 -4.18 8.44 -26.22
C TYR A 30 -4.86 7.13 -25.80
N LEU A 31 -5.82 7.22 -24.87
CA LEU A 31 -6.62 6.10 -24.40
C LEU A 31 -8.06 6.26 -24.90
N SER A 32 -8.59 5.23 -25.55
CA SER A 32 -9.96 5.24 -26.06
C SER A 32 -10.70 3.93 -25.84
N GLY A 33 -11.96 4.03 -25.43
CA GLY A 33 -12.82 2.89 -25.17
C GLY A 33 -14.23 3.09 -25.70
N GLY A 34 -14.69 2.15 -26.52
CA GLY A 34 -16.09 2.05 -26.94
C GLY A 34 -16.87 1.05 -26.08
N PHE A 35 -17.76 0.28 -26.70
CA PHE A 35 -18.60 -0.70 -26.00
C PHE A 35 -17.81 -1.74 -25.16
N ARG A 36 -16.65 -2.19 -25.66
CA ARG A 36 -15.75 -3.14 -24.96
C ARG A 36 -14.80 -2.44 -23.97
N GLY A 37 -14.82 -1.11 -23.91
CA GLY A 37 -13.87 -0.30 -23.15
C GLY A 37 -12.46 -0.28 -23.74
N GLY A 38 -11.64 0.63 -23.22
CA GLY A 38 -10.20 0.71 -23.45
C GLY A 38 -9.49 0.77 -22.10
N TYR A 39 -8.27 0.25 -22.03
CA TYR A 39 -7.52 0.25 -20.78
C TYR A 39 -6.01 0.25 -21.03
N VAL A 40 -5.28 0.67 -20.00
CA VAL A 40 -3.84 0.50 -19.87
C VAL A 40 -3.52 0.08 -18.44
N ILE A 41 -2.60 -0.88 -18.27
CA ILE A 41 -2.13 -1.34 -16.97
C ILE A 41 -0.65 -1.01 -16.83
N TYR A 42 -0.31 -0.23 -15.81
CA TYR A 42 1.06 0.05 -15.42
C TYR A 42 1.48 -0.84 -14.27
N ARG A 43 2.74 -1.29 -14.33
CA ARG A 43 3.42 -1.98 -13.23
C ARG A 43 4.53 -1.06 -12.72
N ILE A 44 4.29 -0.41 -11.59
CA ILE A 44 5.22 0.58 -11.03
C ILE A 44 6.04 -0.05 -9.91
N LYS A 45 7.37 0.11 -9.98
CA LYS A 45 8.28 -0.34 -8.93
C LYS A 45 8.11 0.54 -7.70
N VAL A 46 7.90 -0.10 -6.55
CA VAL A 46 7.76 0.57 -5.27
C VAL A 46 9.16 0.84 -4.69
N PRO A 47 9.48 2.08 -4.30
CA PRO A 47 10.71 2.39 -3.59
C PRO A 47 10.86 1.57 -2.30
N GLU A 48 12.09 1.22 -1.94
CA GLU A 48 12.36 0.61 -0.64
C GLU A 48 11.94 1.56 0.50
N GLY A 49 11.35 1.01 1.56
CA GLY A 49 10.83 1.81 2.68
C GLY A 49 9.53 2.57 2.41
N ALA A 50 8.93 2.47 1.21
CA ALA A 50 7.62 3.07 0.96
C ALA A 50 6.53 2.40 1.82
N VAL A 51 5.65 3.23 2.39
CA VAL A 51 4.56 2.81 3.29
C VAL A 51 3.19 3.10 2.69
N LYS A 52 3.02 4.29 2.11
CA LYS A 52 1.80 4.74 1.46
C LYS A 52 2.12 5.47 0.17
N PHE A 53 1.16 5.57 -0.74
CA PHE A 53 1.32 6.25 -2.01
C PHE A 53 0.07 7.04 -2.37
N ARG A 54 0.25 8.12 -3.12
CA ARG A 54 -0.82 8.84 -3.81
C ARG A 54 -0.51 8.89 -5.30
N MET A 55 -1.52 9.09 -6.11
CA MET A 55 -1.36 9.22 -7.56
C MET A 55 -1.97 10.53 -8.02
N SER A 56 -1.33 11.15 -9.01
CA SER A 56 -1.94 12.21 -9.79
C SER A 56 -1.85 11.92 -11.28
N LEU A 57 -2.74 12.57 -12.02
CA LEU A 57 -2.88 12.40 -13.45
C LEU A 57 -3.14 13.75 -14.08
N LYS A 58 -2.38 14.06 -15.12
CA LYS A 58 -2.68 15.15 -16.04
C LYS A 58 -3.16 14.56 -17.36
N MET A 59 -4.39 14.88 -17.73
CA MET A 59 -5.03 14.42 -18.95
C MET A 59 -5.85 15.53 -19.62
N LYS A 60 -6.35 15.24 -20.81
CA LYS A 60 -7.41 16.01 -21.46
C LYS A 60 -8.59 15.08 -21.74
N ASN A 61 -9.76 15.41 -21.21
CA ASN A 61 -10.99 14.66 -21.52
C ASN A 61 -11.55 15.09 -22.88
N LEU A 62 -11.59 14.17 -23.84
CA LEU A 62 -11.99 14.46 -25.23
C LEU A 62 -13.44 14.06 -25.55
N SER A 63 -14.17 13.47 -24.60
CA SER A 63 -15.50 12.91 -24.85
C SER A 63 -16.52 13.07 -23.73
N GLY A 64 -16.19 13.78 -22.64
CA GLY A 64 -17.11 14.08 -21.54
C GLY A 64 -17.53 12.84 -20.74
N SER A 65 -16.67 11.83 -20.67
CA SER A 65 -16.87 10.62 -19.84
C SER A 65 -15.86 10.59 -18.71
N SER A 66 -16.16 9.91 -17.60
CA SER A 66 -15.17 9.65 -16.55
C SER A 66 -14.22 8.51 -16.92
N MET A 67 -12.94 8.68 -16.64
CA MET A 67 -11.94 7.63 -16.62
C MET A 67 -11.95 6.92 -15.27
N GLY A 68 -11.99 5.59 -15.25
CA GLY A 68 -11.87 4.81 -14.03
C GLY A 68 -10.39 4.52 -13.71
N ILE A 69 -10.00 4.68 -12.47
CA ILE A 69 -8.66 4.41 -11.96
C ILE A 69 -8.76 3.25 -10.97
N TYR A 70 -8.11 2.14 -11.29
CA TYR A 70 -8.21 0.90 -10.55
C TYR A 70 -6.87 0.49 -9.98
N LEU A 71 -6.90 -0.11 -8.79
CA LEU A 71 -5.73 -0.66 -8.13
C LEU A 71 -5.87 -2.17 -7.96
N LYS A 72 -4.79 -2.87 -8.22
CA LYS A 72 -4.72 -4.31 -7.96
C LYS A 72 -4.60 -4.58 -6.46
N ASN A 73 -5.56 -5.29 -5.88
CA ASN A 73 -5.50 -5.78 -4.51
C ASN A 73 -5.09 -7.26 -4.48
N TRP A 74 -3.94 -7.56 -3.89
CA TRP A 74 -3.47 -8.93 -3.64
C TRP A 74 -3.86 -9.45 -2.25
N GLY A 75 -4.61 -8.68 -1.47
CA GLY A 75 -5.13 -9.08 -0.17
C GLY A 75 -6.33 -10.02 -0.26
N LYS A 76 -6.88 -10.37 0.89
CA LYS A 76 -8.03 -11.28 1.00
C LYS A 76 -9.34 -10.66 0.52
N MET A 77 -9.46 -9.33 0.55
CA MET A 77 -10.71 -8.66 0.16
C MET A 77 -10.88 -8.67 -1.37
N ARG A 78 -11.88 -9.42 -1.82
CA ARG A 78 -12.30 -9.44 -3.22
C ARG A 78 -13.45 -8.44 -3.39
N SER A 79 -13.17 -7.32 -4.05
CA SER A 79 -14.20 -6.38 -4.53
C SER A 79 -14.05 -6.30 -6.04
N THR A 80 -14.99 -6.91 -6.77
CA THR A 80 -15.02 -6.84 -8.23
C THR A 80 -15.85 -5.63 -8.64
N ASN A 81 -15.20 -4.48 -8.73
CA ASN A 81 -15.82 -3.26 -9.31
C ASN A 81 -15.42 -3.06 -10.78
N LEU A 82 -14.81 -4.07 -11.41
CA LEU A 82 -14.55 -4.02 -12.85
C LEU A 82 -15.88 -4.05 -13.61
N PRO A 83 -16.04 -3.23 -14.65
CA PRO A 83 -17.18 -3.31 -15.55
C PRO A 83 -17.31 -4.74 -16.11
N PRO A 84 -18.52 -5.34 -16.10
CA PRO A 84 -18.73 -6.74 -16.49
C PRO A 84 -18.20 -7.14 -17.88
N ARG A 85 -17.95 -6.15 -18.74
CA ARG A 85 -17.50 -6.32 -20.12
C ARG A 85 -15.98 -6.51 -20.24
N ILE A 86 -15.23 -6.30 -19.15
CA ILE A 86 -13.77 -6.49 -19.12
C ILE A 86 -13.47 -7.90 -18.62
N THR A 87 -13.42 -8.88 -19.53
CA THR A 87 -13.21 -10.29 -19.17
C THR A 87 -11.75 -10.72 -19.14
N LYS A 88 -10.85 -9.95 -19.77
CA LYS A 88 -9.40 -10.25 -19.86
C LYS A 88 -8.58 -9.76 -18.68
N ILE A 89 -9.19 -9.00 -17.77
CA ILE A 89 -8.51 -8.40 -16.62
C ILE A 89 -8.94 -9.15 -15.37
N ASP A 90 -7.96 -9.51 -14.56
CA ASP A 90 -8.16 -10.22 -13.31
C ASP A 90 -9.10 -9.41 -12.38
N SER A 91 -10.04 -10.11 -11.77
CA SER A 91 -11.12 -9.54 -10.95
C SER A 91 -10.66 -8.85 -9.66
N SER A 92 -9.40 -9.01 -9.26
CA SER A 92 -8.84 -8.36 -8.06
C SER A 92 -8.42 -6.89 -8.26
N PHE A 93 -8.75 -6.29 -9.40
CA PHE A 93 -8.71 -4.83 -9.53
C PHE A 93 -9.95 -4.19 -8.88
N PHE A 94 -9.69 -3.29 -7.94
CA PHE A 94 -10.69 -2.48 -7.25
C PHE A 94 -10.71 -1.06 -7.83
N LEU A 95 -11.90 -0.48 -8.01
CA LEU A 95 -12.06 0.91 -8.44
C LEU A 95 -11.62 1.83 -7.31
N TRP A 96 -10.51 2.54 -7.49
CA TRP A 96 -10.06 3.54 -6.53
C TRP A 96 -10.90 4.81 -6.67
N GLU A 97 -10.88 5.44 -7.85
CA GLU A 97 -11.67 6.63 -8.14
C GLU A 97 -12.06 6.67 -9.63
N ALA A 98 -13.09 7.44 -9.95
CA ALA A 98 -13.43 7.80 -11.32
C ALA A 98 -13.35 9.32 -11.45
N THR A 99 -12.75 9.80 -12.54
CA THR A 99 -12.51 11.23 -12.74
C THR A 99 -12.69 11.63 -14.21
N ASP A 100 -13.26 12.80 -14.44
CA ASP A 100 -13.35 13.46 -15.73
C ASP A 100 -12.51 14.75 -15.79
N MET A 101 -11.78 15.07 -14.70
CA MET A 101 -10.98 16.28 -14.55
C MET A 101 -9.67 16.19 -15.36
N ASP A 102 -9.26 17.31 -15.94
CA ASP A 102 -7.99 17.39 -16.69
C ASP A 102 -6.76 17.27 -15.78
N GLU A 103 -6.87 17.70 -14.52
CA GLU A 103 -5.88 17.45 -13.48
C GLU A 103 -6.57 16.77 -12.30
N TRP A 104 -6.16 15.54 -12.00
CA TRP A 104 -6.71 14.74 -10.93
C TRP A 104 -5.62 14.35 -9.95
N PHE A 105 -6.00 14.31 -8.67
CA PHE A 105 -5.22 13.79 -7.56
C PHE A 105 -6.12 12.84 -6.78
N SER A 106 -5.57 11.73 -6.30
CA SER A 106 -6.30 10.87 -5.37
C SER A 106 -6.73 11.69 -4.15
N SER A 107 -7.97 11.47 -3.71
CA SER A 107 -8.61 12.31 -2.70
C SER A 107 -9.36 11.50 -1.64
N ARG A 108 -9.75 10.25 -1.93
CA ARG A 108 -10.57 9.42 -1.03
C ARG A 108 -10.07 7.98 -0.92
N PRO A 109 -9.07 7.70 -0.06
CA PRO A 109 -8.19 8.66 0.62
C PRO A 109 -7.11 9.21 -0.34
N GLU A 110 -6.52 10.36 0.02
CA GLU A 110 -5.42 10.95 -0.75
C GLU A 110 -4.23 9.99 -0.85
N PHE A 111 -3.78 9.47 0.29
CA PHE A 111 -2.76 8.44 0.35
C PHE A 111 -3.38 7.08 0.71
N LEU A 112 -2.99 6.05 -0.03
CA LEU A 112 -3.30 4.66 0.28
C LEU A 112 -2.09 3.95 0.87
N TYR A 113 -2.31 3.21 1.96
CA TYR A 113 -1.31 2.29 2.50
C TYR A 113 -1.03 1.17 1.51
N LEU A 114 0.25 0.89 1.23
CA LEU A 114 0.65 -0.22 0.37
C LEU A 114 0.21 -1.58 0.92
N LYS A 115 0.13 -1.68 2.24
CA LYS A 115 -0.40 -2.82 2.99
C LYS A 115 -1.15 -2.31 4.22
N GLN A 116 -2.33 -2.85 4.45
CA GLN A 116 -3.12 -2.62 5.66
C GLN A 116 -3.75 -3.95 6.08
N GLY A 117 -3.09 -4.64 7.01
CA GLY A 117 -3.48 -5.97 7.45
C GLY A 117 -3.43 -7.01 6.32
N GLU A 118 -4.37 -7.94 6.32
CA GLU A 118 -4.45 -9.02 5.31
C GLU A 118 -5.45 -8.73 4.18
N SER A 119 -6.39 -7.82 4.40
CA SER A 119 -7.48 -7.51 3.47
C SER A 119 -7.02 -6.67 2.30
N PHE A 120 -6.16 -5.68 2.55
CA PHE A 120 -5.65 -4.75 1.56
C PHE A 120 -4.14 -4.89 1.43
N LYS A 121 -3.70 -5.33 0.26
CA LYS A 121 -2.29 -5.46 -0.09
C LYS A 121 -2.11 -5.02 -1.53
N PHE A 122 -1.73 -3.77 -1.74
CA PHE A 122 -1.54 -3.18 -3.07
C PHE A 122 -0.10 -3.31 -3.58
N VAL A 123 0.78 -3.99 -2.84
CA VAL A 123 2.15 -4.29 -3.28
C VAL A 123 2.40 -5.80 -3.27
N LYS A 124 2.94 -6.31 -4.38
CA LYS A 124 3.43 -7.68 -4.49
C LYS A 124 4.73 -7.71 -5.29
N ASP A 125 5.70 -8.48 -4.82
CA ASP A 125 7.02 -8.65 -5.46
C ASP A 125 7.75 -7.31 -5.70
N GLY A 126 7.47 -6.28 -4.89
CA GLY A 126 8.06 -4.94 -5.01
C GLY A 126 7.36 -4.00 -6.00
N TYR A 127 6.14 -4.33 -6.46
CA TYR A 127 5.40 -3.53 -7.45
C TYR A 127 3.96 -3.30 -7.03
N ILE A 128 3.43 -2.14 -7.45
CA ILE A 128 1.99 -1.88 -7.52
C ILE A 128 1.51 -2.02 -8.98
N LYS A 129 0.23 -2.33 -9.18
CA LYS A 129 -0.40 -2.33 -10.50
C LYS A 129 -1.58 -1.37 -10.52
N ILE A 130 -1.54 -0.42 -11.45
CA ILE A 130 -2.56 0.60 -11.66
C ILE A 130 -3.16 0.39 -13.04
N LEU A 131 -4.48 0.39 -13.11
CA LEU A 131 -5.22 0.29 -14.36
C LEU A 131 -5.99 1.59 -14.59
N LEU A 132 -5.77 2.20 -15.75
CA LEU A 132 -6.58 3.33 -16.23
C LEU A 132 -7.57 2.80 -17.27
N TYR A 133 -8.86 3.05 -17.04
CA TYR A 133 -9.96 2.54 -17.83
C TYR A 133 -10.74 3.66 -18.50
N ALA A 134 -10.81 3.62 -19.83
CA ALA A 134 -11.75 4.40 -20.60
C ALA A 134 -13.01 3.57 -20.86
N GLY A 135 -14.06 3.85 -20.11
CA GLY A 135 -15.39 3.28 -20.34
C GLY A 135 -16.11 3.94 -21.52
N GLY A 136 -17.03 3.20 -22.13
CA GLY A 136 -17.90 3.68 -23.20
C GLY A 136 -19.20 2.89 -23.27
N GLY A 137 -20.26 3.56 -23.72
CA GLY A 137 -21.53 2.91 -24.07
C GLY A 137 -21.53 2.44 -25.53
N PHE A 138 -22.65 1.87 -25.97
CA PHE A 138 -22.87 1.57 -27.39
C PHE A 138 -22.73 2.81 -28.28
N PHE A 139 -23.17 3.98 -27.78
CA PHE A 139 -23.23 5.24 -28.54
C PHE A 139 -22.24 6.31 -28.04
N LYS A 140 -21.46 6.03 -27.00
CA LYS A 140 -20.50 6.98 -26.41
C LYS A 140 -19.15 6.31 -26.25
N ARG A 141 -18.09 6.96 -26.72
CA ARG A 141 -16.71 6.49 -26.53
C ARG A 141 -16.03 7.35 -25.50
N GLY A 142 -15.37 6.73 -24.52
CA GLY A 142 -14.40 7.42 -23.68
C GLY A 142 -13.13 7.68 -24.47
N ARG A 143 -12.61 8.90 -24.43
CA ARG A 143 -11.40 9.34 -25.13
C ARG A 143 -10.63 10.29 -24.23
N PHE A 144 -9.39 9.94 -23.93
CA PHE A 144 -8.52 10.68 -23.04
C PHE A 144 -7.14 10.84 -23.69
N LEU A 145 -6.56 12.02 -23.57
CA LEU A 145 -5.15 12.24 -23.86
C LEU A 145 -4.42 12.40 -22.53
N ILE A 146 -3.77 11.35 -22.08
CA ILE A 146 -2.95 11.33 -20.87
C ILE A 146 -1.60 11.96 -21.20
N LYS A 147 -1.22 12.97 -20.42
CA LYS A 147 0.01 13.74 -20.58
C LYS A 147 1.05 13.41 -19.50
N LYS A 148 0.59 13.06 -18.30
CA LYS A 148 1.47 12.78 -17.17
C LYS A 148 0.78 11.89 -16.15
N ILE A 149 1.54 10.98 -15.57
CA ILE A 149 1.16 10.19 -14.40
C ILE A 149 2.25 10.40 -13.36
N ASP A 150 1.90 10.92 -12.20
CA ASP A 150 2.83 11.04 -11.07
C ASP A 150 2.38 10.17 -9.91
N ILE A 151 3.34 9.59 -9.21
CA ILE A 151 3.11 8.81 -8.00
C ILE A 151 4.05 9.31 -6.94
N ASP A 152 3.48 9.72 -5.81
CA ASP A 152 4.24 10.15 -4.66
C ASP A 152 4.18 9.04 -3.61
N PHE A 153 5.35 8.51 -3.27
CA PHE A 153 5.50 7.53 -2.20
C PHE A 153 5.91 8.23 -0.91
N SER A 154 5.25 7.88 0.18
CA SER A 154 5.65 8.27 1.52
C SER A 154 6.51 7.15 2.11
N CYS A 155 7.77 7.46 2.39
CA CYS A 155 8.81 6.49 2.72
C CYS A 155 9.38 6.73 4.10
N ILE A 156 9.71 5.66 4.82
CA ILE A 156 10.55 5.74 6.02
C ILE A 156 12.03 5.91 5.65
N PRO A 157 12.88 6.42 6.57
CA PRO A 157 14.31 6.55 6.33
C PRO A 157 14.95 5.22 5.94
N ASP A 158 15.86 5.25 4.97
CA ASP A 158 16.54 4.06 4.46
C ASP A 158 17.31 3.30 5.56
N THR A 159 17.90 4.01 6.52
CA THR A 159 18.56 3.42 7.69
C THR A 159 17.58 2.58 8.52
N LEU A 160 16.38 3.11 8.80
CA LEU A 160 15.33 2.41 9.53
C LEU A 160 14.82 1.20 8.73
N TYR A 161 14.57 1.38 7.43
CA TYR A 161 14.10 0.29 6.56
C TYR A 161 15.08 -0.89 6.53
N LYS A 162 16.38 -0.61 6.35
CA LYS A 162 17.44 -1.65 6.33
C LYS A 162 17.49 -2.43 7.62
N LEU A 163 17.44 -1.76 8.78
CA LEU A 163 17.44 -2.41 10.09
C LEU A 163 16.23 -3.33 10.28
N ILE A 164 15.04 -2.88 9.88
CA ILE A 164 13.82 -3.69 9.95
C ILE A 164 13.92 -4.90 9.02
N LYS A 165 14.39 -4.72 7.78
CA LYS A 165 14.51 -5.81 6.79
C LYS A 165 15.46 -6.92 7.25
N THR A 166 16.45 -6.60 8.09
CA THR A 166 17.41 -7.58 8.61
C THR A 166 16.94 -8.35 9.85
N ASP A 167 15.88 -7.90 10.52
CA ASP A 167 15.34 -8.56 11.72
C ASP A 167 14.00 -9.23 11.38
N THR A 168 13.97 -10.56 11.38
CA THR A 168 12.78 -11.35 11.05
C THR A 168 11.62 -11.17 12.02
N LEU A 169 11.89 -10.62 13.21
CA LEU A 169 10.88 -10.33 14.23
C LEU A 169 10.36 -8.89 14.13
N LEU A 170 10.81 -8.10 13.15
CA LEU A 170 10.31 -6.77 12.87
C LEU A 170 9.56 -6.71 11.55
N GLY A 171 8.64 -5.76 11.46
CA GLY A 171 8.01 -5.45 10.18
C GLY A 171 7.27 -4.13 10.18
N ILE A 172 6.73 -3.77 9.02
CA ILE A 172 5.95 -2.56 8.79
C ILE A 172 4.57 -2.97 8.26
N ASP A 173 3.52 -2.39 8.83
CA ASP A 173 2.14 -2.52 8.35
C ASP A 173 1.42 -1.18 8.51
N GLY A 174 1.06 -0.54 7.40
CA GLY A 174 0.65 0.87 7.40
C GLY A 174 1.66 1.77 8.11
N GLU A 175 1.19 2.72 8.92
CA GLU A 175 2.06 3.62 9.71
C GLU A 175 2.61 2.97 10.99
N ARG A 176 2.61 1.65 11.10
CA ARG A 176 3.10 0.95 12.30
C ARG A 176 4.34 0.15 11.98
N ILE A 177 5.34 0.30 12.84
CA ILE A 177 6.36 -0.72 13.02
C ILE A 177 5.82 -1.73 14.04
N TYR A 178 6.05 -3.01 13.82
CA TYR A 178 5.72 -4.03 14.81
C TYR A 178 6.93 -4.91 15.12
N ALA A 179 6.96 -5.42 16.35
CA ALA A 179 7.90 -6.40 16.83
C ALA A 179 7.16 -7.61 17.39
N GLU A 180 7.57 -8.81 17.00
CA GLU A 180 7.18 -10.05 17.64
C GLU A 180 8.15 -10.39 18.76
N ALA A 181 7.60 -10.75 19.91
CA ALA A 181 8.37 -11.09 21.09
C ALA A 181 7.76 -12.28 21.80
N PHE A 182 8.61 -13.19 22.25
CA PHE A 182 8.23 -14.37 23.01
C PHE A 182 8.76 -14.28 24.44
N PHE A 183 7.97 -14.72 25.41
CA PHE A 183 8.40 -14.85 26.79
C PHE A 183 7.85 -16.13 27.42
N ARG A 184 8.73 -16.91 28.04
CA ARG A 184 8.38 -18.19 28.68
C ARG A 184 7.63 -18.00 29.99
N TYR A 185 6.73 -18.92 30.33
CA TYR A 185 6.08 -18.86 31.63
C TYR A 185 7.08 -19.03 32.77
N PRO A 186 7.00 -18.18 33.81
CA PRO A 186 7.85 -18.34 34.99
C PRO A 186 7.43 -19.57 35.82
N SER A 187 8.41 -20.25 36.42
CA SER A 187 8.17 -21.38 37.33
C SER A 187 7.62 -20.92 38.70
N GLY A 188 6.98 -21.83 39.43
CA GLY A 188 6.63 -21.63 40.84
C GLY A 188 5.51 -20.63 41.15
N ARG A 189 4.68 -20.26 40.16
CA ARG A 189 3.52 -19.36 40.34
C ARG A 189 2.20 -20.00 39.93
N ASN A 190 1.08 -19.42 40.35
CA ASN A 190 -0.23 -19.84 39.84
C ASN A 190 -0.43 -19.42 38.37
N GLU A 191 -1.34 -20.09 37.66
CA GLU A 191 -1.53 -19.91 36.22
C GLU A 191 -1.86 -18.47 35.81
N ALA A 192 -2.73 -17.78 36.56
CA ALA A 192 -3.08 -16.39 36.27
C ALA A 192 -1.87 -15.45 36.36
N GLN A 193 -1.04 -15.60 37.41
CA GLN A 193 0.16 -14.80 37.59
C GLN A 193 1.23 -15.12 36.54
N LYS A 194 1.40 -16.40 36.17
CA LYS A 194 2.33 -16.81 35.11
C LYS A 194 1.99 -16.14 33.78
N ARG A 195 0.71 -16.17 33.39
CA ARG A 195 0.23 -15.58 32.14
C ARG A 195 0.42 -14.06 32.12
N ALA A 196 0.03 -13.38 33.20
CA ALA A 196 0.18 -11.93 33.31
C ALA A 196 1.66 -11.49 33.22
N LEU A 197 2.57 -12.21 33.88
CA LEU A 197 4.01 -11.92 33.83
C LEU A 197 4.60 -12.22 32.46
N ALA A 198 4.23 -13.34 31.84
CA ALA A 198 4.73 -13.67 30.51
C ALA A 198 4.26 -12.66 29.45
N LEU A 199 2.99 -12.25 29.51
CA LEU A 199 2.45 -11.18 28.66
C LEU A 199 3.24 -9.87 28.83
N ARG A 200 3.46 -9.45 30.08
CA ARG A 200 4.24 -8.23 30.38
C ARG A 200 5.69 -8.35 29.91
N GLY A 201 6.32 -9.50 30.12
CA GLY A 201 7.69 -9.77 29.68
C GLY A 201 7.84 -9.73 28.17
N ALA A 202 6.95 -10.41 27.43
CA ALA A 202 6.93 -10.39 25.97
C ALA A 202 6.69 -8.97 25.44
N ARG A 203 5.75 -8.23 26.04
CA ARG A 203 5.53 -6.82 25.71
C ARG A 203 6.80 -5.98 25.87
N ILE A 204 7.47 -6.04 27.02
CA ILE A 204 8.71 -5.26 27.28
C ILE A 204 9.80 -5.62 26.27
N ILE A 205 9.96 -6.90 25.91
CA ILE A 205 10.92 -7.32 24.89
C ILE A 205 10.58 -6.72 23.52
N GLY A 206 9.30 -6.73 23.13
CA GLY A 206 8.85 -6.14 21.88
C GLY A 206 9.07 -4.63 21.83
N GLU A 207 8.69 -3.91 22.89
CA GLU A 207 8.92 -2.46 23.03
C GLU A 207 10.41 -2.12 22.92
N LYS A 208 11.27 -2.82 23.68
CA LYS A 208 12.73 -2.65 23.64
C LYS A 208 13.31 -2.88 22.25
N ARG A 209 12.81 -3.88 21.51
CA ARG A 209 13.28 -4.16 20.15
C ARG A 209 12.98 -3.02 19.19
N ILE A 210 11.75 -2.47 19.23
CA ILE A 210 11.38 -1.31 18.41
C ILE A 210 12.27 -0.11 18.79
N GLN A 211 12.40 0.16 20.08
CA GLN A 211 13.24 1.21 20.64
C GLN A 211 14.71 1.10 20.19
N ASP A 212 15.27 -0.10 20.21
CA ASP A 212 16.64 -0.38 19.79
C ASP A 212 16.85 -0.07 18.32
N VAL A 213 15.88 -0.39 17.46
CA VAL A 213 15.97 -0.12 16.03
C VAL A 213 15.90 1.38 15.75
N PHE A 214 15.03 2.12 16.43
CA PHE A 214 14.97 3.58 16.29
C PHE A 214 16.26 4.23 16.78
N ARG A 215 16.77 3.80 17.93
CA ARG A 215 18.05 4.26 18.47
C ARG A 215 19.21 4.00 17.50
N LYS A 216 19.31 2.79 16.93
CA LYS A 216 20.33 2.45 15.92
C LYS A 216 20.17 3.25 14.63
N ALA A 217 18.94 3.61 14.27
CA ALA A 217 18.66 4.47 13.12
C ALA A 217 18.94 5.97 13.38
N GLY A 218 19.30 6.35 14.61
CA GLY A 218 19.49 7.75 14.99
C GLY A 218 18.18 8.53 15.09
N LEU A 219 17.07 7.84 15.36
CA LEU A 219 15.72 8.41 15.42
C LEU A 219 15.23 8.54 16.87
N PRO A 220 14.36 9.52 17.17
CA PRO A 220 13.74 9.64 18.48
C PRO A 220 12.92 8.40 18.82
N MET A 221 12.95 8.00 20.09
CA MET A 221 12.34 6.75 20.53
C MET A 221 10.81 6.87 20.55
N PRO A 222 10.07 5.86 20.07
CA PRO A 222 8.62 5.84 20.23
C PRO A 222 8.24 5.66 21.70
N GLU A 223 7.16 6.32 22.09
CA GLU A 223 6.59 6.26 23.45
C GLU A 223 5.22 5.56 23.46
N ASN A 224 4.50 5.60 22.34
CA ASN A 224 3.17 5.02 22.21
C ASN A 224 3.23 3.59 21.66
N PHE A 225 3.17 2.62 22.56
CA PHE A 225 3.16 1.19 22.22
C PHE A 225 1.79 0.56 22.42
N GLU A 226 1.41 -0.29 21.48
CA GLU A 226 0.15 -1.03 21.47
C GLU A 226 0.42 -2.53 21.28
N VAL A 227 -0.27 -3.38 22.04
CA VAL A 227 -0.28 -4.82 21.78
C VAL A 227 -1.34 -5.11 20.72
N VAL A 228 -0.90 -5.53 19.52
CA VAL A 228 -1.77 -5.79 18.36
C VAL A 228 -2.36 -7.19 18.40
N SER A 229 -1.57 -8.17 18.86
CA SER A 229 -2.02 -9.55 19.00
C SER A 229 -1.27 -10.26 20.10
N THR A 230 -1.92 -11.25 20.70
CA THR A 230 -1.35 -12.15 21.70
C THR A 230 -1.68 -13.59 21.33
N ASP A 231 -0.69 -14.46 21.38
CA ASP A 231 -0.80 -15.90 21.14
C ASP A 231 -0.26 -16.65 22.36
N TYR A 232 -1.13 -17.37 23.05
CA TYR A 232 -0.79 -18.15 24.23
C TYR A 232 -0.40 -19.56 23.81
N ARG A 233 0.82 -19.95 24.14
CA ARG A 233 1.38 -21.26 23.85
C ARG A 233 1.57 -22.05 25.14
N ASP A 234 1.89 -23.33 25.01
CA ASP A 234 2.14 -24.20 26.16
C ASP A 234 3.38 -23.77 26.96
N ASP A 235 4.40 -23.24 26.28
CA ASP A 235 5.69 -22.86 26.86
C ASP A 235 5.84 -21.36 27.16
N GLY A 236 4.86 -20.54 26.77
CA GLY A 236 4.90 -19.10 26.99
C GLY A 236 3.88 -18.30 26.20
N VAL A 237 4.19 -17.03 25.97
CA VAL A 237 3.32 -16.09 25.26
C VAL A 237 4.11 -15.41 24.15
N VAL A 238 3.54 -15.37 22.95
CA VAL A 238 4.01 -14.50 21.86
C VAL A 238 3.12 -13.27 21.79
N VAL A 239 3.74 -12.10 21.75
CA VAL A 239 3.06 -10.81 21.63
C VAL A 239 3.59 -10.10 20.39
N ARG A 240 2.68 -9.52 19.61
CA ARG A 240 3.03 -8.54 18.59
C ARG A 240 2.77 -7.14 19.15
N VAL A 241 3.85 -6.42 19.43
CA VAL A 241 3.81 -5.02 19.87
C VAL A 241 3.98 -4.14 18.65
N SER A 242 3.30 -2.99 18.60
CA SER A 242 3.48 -1.99 17.56
C SER A 242 3.70 -0.60 18.14
N ALA A 243 4.34 0.25 17.36
CA ALA A 243 4.42 1.69 17.59
C ALA A 243 4.09 2.43 16.28
N PHE A 244 3.50 3.61 16.40
CA PHE A 244 3.25 4.47 15.25
C PHE A 244 4.55 5.13 14.77
N LEU A 245 4.69 5.27 13.45
CA LEU A 245 5.79 5.99 12.78
C LEU A 245 5.61 7.52 12.87
N ASN A 246 4.41 7.98 13.23
CA ASN A 246 4.17 9.37 13.58
C ASN A 246 4.38 9.53 15.09
N LEU A 247 5.48 10.21 15.46
CA LEU A 247 5.85 10.53 16.84
C LEU A 247 5.23 11.86 17.27
#